data_AF-A0A9E5NQL3-F1
#
_entry.id   AF-A0A9E5NQL3-F1
#
_cell.length_a   1.000
_cell.length_b   1.000
_cell.length_c   1.000
_cell.angle_alpha   90.00
_cell.angle_beta   90.00
_cell.angle_gamma   90.00
#
_symmetry.space_group_name_H-M   'P 1'
#
loop_
_entity.id
_entity.type
_entity.pdbx_description
1 polymer ?
#
loop_
_entity_poly.entity_id
_entity_poly.type
_entity_poly.pdbx_seq_one_letter_code
_entity_poly.pdbx_strand_id
1 'polypeptide(L)'
;LAYNHIEPRYVQEQGGVGGPVWLEPEDVYDQVRRARDLAHVVVVSFHWGTEYVPLADTFQTEVARRTVEAGADLVLGHHPHVVGGVAFLDQGFVAYSLGNFIFDQPFSVETEQGLMLQALVDDAGLRQVRLVPVQIEAGQARVLPQPESTSVLAEVFEITESLGGLPGDSYGILAHEKRSSHLTVRWKAELGETVNVLRTKDLDADGESEVLVAAGRAIGPGRVYALGADGDIRWDFETEHCVESIVVGDVDGDALGEVIVSSGLLDRPGSIHAVDHDGQPQWRHTVEAAVLDTALGDVDGDGRWEVAAGEWGSFGDTIYLLDGDGSLRWKYPTGGSVSVVRVADLDGDGNAEVLAGADNAYVLTGDGRLLWRYPTAGFVNHLAVGSENSDGRKPIVVTTGYPDPSVLTFSGNGQLLWRYPVGSSPTDVVAADVEGDGAAEVLVGLMGGRICLLGSDGSLRWEYQAGDTVNELALADVDGDGVKELVAATGDYFSSGGVWVLDVVSGAVCGFYEGLGWVTTIDAADLDDDGADEIAAGTGEGDVLLLRWGSGVSRCAE
;
A
#
# COMPACT_ATOMS: atom_id res chain seq x y z
N LEU A 1 -36.30 1.92 -6.89
CA LEU A 1 -37.16 3.08 -6.55
C LEU A 1 -36.45 4.34 -7.01
N ALA A 2 -37.15 5.37 -7.49
CA ALA A 2 -36.51 6.59 -7.99
C ALA A 2 -37.27 7.83 -7.54
N TYR A 3 -36.54 8.80 -6.99
CA TYR A 3 -37.11 10.00 -6.38
C TYR A 3 -36.43 11.28 -6.88
N ASN A 4 -37.19 12.37 -6.86
CA ASN A 4 -36.74 13.69 -7.27
C ASN A 4 -36.94 14.73 -6.15
N HIS A 5 -35.91 15.51 -5.87
CA HIS A 5 -35.96 16.65 -4.94
C HIS A 5 -35.65 18.00 -5.64
N ILE A 6 -35.53 17.99 -6.97
CA ILE A 6 -35.16 19.16 -7.77
C ILE A 6 -36.38 19.67 -8.54
N GLU A 7 -36.67 20.95 -8.41
CA GLU A 7 -37.70 21.64 -9.20
C GLU A 7 -37.28 21.70 -10.68
N PRO A 8 -38.21 21.64 -11.64
CA PRO A 8 -39.67 21.78 -11.49
C PRO A 8 -40.42 20.45 -11.32
N ARG A 9 -41.43 20.40 -10.43
CA ARG A 9 -42.23 19.19 -10.12
C ARG A 9 -42.99 18.52 -11.29
N TYR A 10 -43.03 19.10 -12.48
CA TYR A 10 -43.81 18.52 -13.60
C TYR A 10 -43.21 17.24 -14.18
N VAL A 11 -41.94 16.91 -13.87
CA VAL A 11 -41.30 15.63 -14.25
C VAL A 11 -41.71 14.46 -13.35
N GLN A 12 -42.53 14.69 -12.33
CA GLN A 12 -43.02 13.64 -11.44
C GLN A 12 -44.03 12.71 -12.10
N GLU A 13 -44.18 11.50 -11.55
CA GLU A 13 -45.29 10.61 -11.88
C GLU A 13 -46.62 11.36 -11.77
N GLN A 14 -47.40 11.36 -12.86
CA GLN A 14 -48.73 11.95 -12.90
C GLN A 14 -49.71 10.98 -13.54
N GLY A 15 -50.59 10.39 -12.73
CA GLY A 15 -51.79 9.72 -13.20
C GLY A 15 -51.54 8.62 -14.23
N GLY A 16 -50.48 7.82 -14.04
CA GLY A 16 -50.14 6.70 -14.93
C GLY A 16 -49.09 7.02 -16.01
N VAL A 17 -48.50 8.22 -16.00
CA VAL A 17 -47.28 8.54 -16.78
C VAL A 17 -46.07 8.30 -15.89
N GLY A 18 -45.19 7.38 -16.29
CA GLY A 18 -43.99 7.03 -15.51
C GLY A 18 -43.03 8.21 -15.34
N GLY A 19 -42.55 8.41 -14.12
CA GLY A 19 -41.57 9.43 -13.73
C GLY A 19 -41.09 9.19 -12.29
N PRO A 20 -40.01 9.87 -11.84
CA PRO A 20 -39.58 9.80 -10.45
C PRO A 20 -40.66 10.36 -9.51
N VAL A 21 -40.83 9.75 -8.34
CA VAL A 21 -41.75 10.24 -7.32
C VAL A 21 -41.10 11.44 -6.60
N TRP A 22 -41.88 12.40 -6.11
CA TRP A 22 -41.28 13.46 -5.29
C TRP A 22 -40.66 12.87 -4.01
N LEU A 23 -39.49 13.37 -3.63
CA LEU A 23 -38.81 12.94 -2.42
C LEU A 23 -39.50 13.55 -1.19
N GLU A 24 -40.33 12.76 -0.54
CA GLU A 24 -40.79 12.97 0.83
C GLU A 24 -40.16 11.88 1.71
N PRO A 25 -39.26 12.21 2.66
CA PRO A 25 -38.40 11.22 3.32
C PRO A 25 -39.13 10.03 3.96
N GLU A 26 -40.23 10.27 4.68
CA GLU A 26 -40.97 9.18 5.35
C GLU A 26 -41.64 8.23 4.34
N ASP A 27 -42.12 8.76 3.22
CA ASP A 27 -42.71 7.95 2.15
C ASP A 27 -41.64 7.09 1.47
N VAL A 28 -40.42 7.61 1.32
CA VAL A 28 -39.27 6.84 0.80
C VAL A 28 -39.01 5.64 1.69
N TYR A 29 -38.88 5.82 3.00
CA TYR A 29 -38.55 4.74 3.93
C TYR A 29 -39.64 3.65 3.96
N ASP A 30 -40.91 4.04 3.94
CA ASP A 30 -42.03 3.10 3.89
C ASP A 30 -42.07 2.31 2.57
N GLN A 31 -41.75 2.94 1.44
CA GLN A 31 -41.67 2.26 0.15
C GLN A 31 -40.48 1.31 0.08
N VAL A 32 -39.34 1.67 0.67
CA VAL A 32 -38.15 0.82 0.73
C VAL A 32 -38.42 -0.42 1.57
N ARG A 33 -39.04 -0.29 2.75
CA ARG A 33 -39.44 -1.45 3.58
C ARG A 33 -40.36 -2.41 2.83
N ARG A 34 -41.36 -1.87 2.12
CA ARG A 34 -42.26 -2.68 1.28
C ARG A 34 -41.53 -3.34 0.11
N ALA A 35 -40.58 -2.64 -0.51
CA ALA A 35 -39.79 -3.20 -1.61
C ALA A 35 -38.87 -4.32 -1.12
N ARG A 36 -38.32 -4.21 0.09
CA ARG A 36 -37.47 -5.24 0.70
C ARG A 36 -38.22 -6.55 0.92
N ASP A 37 -39.51 -6.49 1.24
CA ASP A 37 -40.36 -7.69 1.35
C ASP A 37 -40.61 -8.39 -0.01
N LEU A 38 -40.33 -7.71 -1.12
CA LEU A 38 -40.66 -8.16 -2.48
C LEU A 38 -39.43 -8.49 -3.35
N ALA A 39 -38.23 -8.07 -2.93
CA ALA A 39 -37.01 -8.18 -3.73
C ALA A 39 -35.80 -8.56 -2.87
N HIS A 40 -34.89 -9.34 -3.44
CA HIS A 40 -33.60 -9.67 -2.83
C HIS A 40 -32.65 -8.46 -2.80
N VAL A 41 -32.84 -7.50 -3.72
CA VAL A 41 -32.01 -6.32 -3.89
C VAL A 41 -32.90 -5.10 -4.11
N VAL A 42 -32.72 -4.07 -3.29
CA VAL A 42 -33.45 -2.81 -3.36
C VAL A 42 -32.49 -1.69 -3.72
N VAL A 43 -32.64 -1.17 -4.94
CA VAL A 43 -31.88 -0.02 -5.45
C VAL A 43 -32.75 1.23 -5.39
N VAL A 44 -32.22 2.31 -4.82
CA VAL A 44 -32.89 3.60 -4.67
C VAL A 44 -32.07 4.70 -5.36
N SER A 45 -32.68 5.37 -6.33
CA SER A 45 -32.06 6.47 -7.08
C SER A 45 -32.61 7.81 -6.60
N PHE A 46 -31.75 8.80 -6.36
CA PHE A 46 -32.12 10.15 -5.96
C PHE A 46 -31.57 11.20 -6.92
N HIS A 47 -32.47 12.00 -7.47
CA HIS A 47 -32.13 13.26 -8.13
C HIS A 47 -32.16 14.38 -7.08
N TRP A 48 -31.00 14.79 -6.57
CA TRP A 48 -30.88 15.60 -5.35
C TRP A 48 -29.54 16.36 -5.21
N GLY A 49 -29.34 17.10 -4.12
CA GLY A 49 -28.10 17.82 -3.87
C GLY A 49 -28.04 19.18 -4.55
N THR A 50 -26.87 19.82 -4.48
CA THR A 50 -26.64 21.16 -5.04
C THR A 50 -25.78 21.08 -6.29
N GLU A 51 -26.17 21.77 -7.35
CA GLU A 51 -25.39 21.83 -8.60
C GLU A 51 -23.93 22.25 -8.34
N TYR A 52 -23.01 21.47 -8.90
CA TYR A 52 -21.55 21.67 -8.88
C TYR A 52 -20.92 21.64 -7.49
N VAL A 53 -21.61 21.09 -6.49
CA VAL A 53 -21.07 20.87 -5.15
C VAL A 53 -20.86 19.37 -4.94
N PRO A 54 -19.60 18.91 -4.82
CA PRO A 54 -19.30 17.48 -4.66
C PRO A 54 -19.61 16.96 -3.23
N LEU A 55 -19.62 17.86 -2.24
CA LEU A 55 -19.92 17.53 -0.85
C LEU A 55 -21.42 17.37 -0.63
N ALA A 56 -21.80 16.20 -0.11
CA ALA A 56 -23.17 15.93 0.31
C ALA A 56 -23.57 16.80 1.51
N ASP A 57 -24.76 17.41 1.47
CA ASP A 57 -25.28 18.16 2.61
C ASP A 57 -25.88 17.24 3.68
N THR A 58 -26.24 17.83 4.84
CA THR A 58 -26.83 17.08 5.97
C THR A 58 -28.18 16.43 5.65
N PHE A 59 -28.89 16.94 4.65
CA PHE A 59 -30.14 16.35 4.21
C PHE A 59 -29.87 15.08 3.38
N GLN A 60 -28.93 15.13 2.44
CA GLN A 60 -28.51 13.98 1.64
C GLN A 60 -27.97 12.85 2.53
N THR A 61 -27.08 13.16 3.47
CA THR A 61 -26.48 12.14 4.36
C THR A 61 -27.52 11.47 5.27
N GLU A 62 -28.43 12.24 5.87
CA GLU A 62 -29.47 11.69 6.73
C GLU A 62 -30.51 10.87 5.97
N VAL A 63 -30.94 11.32 4.79
CA VAL A 63 -31.88 10.58 3.95
C VAL A 63 -31.24 9.30 3.41
N ALA A 64 -29.96 9.34 3.00
CA ALA A 64 -29.23 8.15 2.58
C ALA A 64 -29.16 7.10 3.69
N ARG A 65 -28.73 7.51 4.89
CA ARG A 65 -28.63 6.64 6.07
C ARG A 65 -29.95 5.96 6.40
N ARG A 66 -31.02 6.73 6.54
CA ARG A 66 -32.34 6.15 6.85
C ARG A 66 -32.93 5.31 5.73
N THR A 67 -32.54 5.58 4.48
CA THR A 67 -32.93 4.75 3.33
C THR A 67 -32.26 3.37 3.40
N VAL A 68 -30.98 3.31 3.77
CA VAL A 68 -30.29 2.05 4.00
C VAL A 68 -30.85 1.31 5.21
N GLU A 69 -31.10 2.00 6.33
CA GLU A 69 -31.76 1.41 7.53
C GLU A 69 -33.16 0.85 7.23
N ALA A 70 -33.85 1.40 6.23
CA ALA A 70 -35.14 0.91 5.77
C ALA A 70 -35.05 -0.37 4.92
N GLY A 71 -33.84 -0.77 4.51
CA GLY A 71 -33.56 -2.00 3.76
C GLY A 71 -33.09 -1.78 2.32
N ALA A 72 -32.57 -0.60 1.97
CA ALA A 72 -31.95 -0.38 0.66
C ALA A 72 -30.53 -0.96 0.62
N ASP A 73 -30.23 -1.72 -0.42
CA ASP A 73 -28.88 -2.25 -0.67
C ASP A 73 -28.01 -1.23 -1.43
N LEU A 74 -28.61 -0.43 -2.31
CA LEU A 74 -27.93 0.62 -3.08
C LEU A 74 -28.69 1.94 -3.05
N VAL A 75 -27.99 3.03 -2.75
CA VAL A 75 -28.47 4.41 -2.85
C VAL A 75 -27.62 5.17 -3.87
N LEU A 76 -28.22 5.60 -4.97
CA LEU A 76 -27.54 6.19 -6.13
C LEU A 76 -27.99 7.64 -6.33
N GLY A 77 -27.13 8.58 -5.96
CA GLY A 77 -27.34 10.00 -6.12
C GLY A 77 -26.83 10.53 -7.46
N HIS A 78 -27.55 11.50 -8.02
CA HIS A 78 -27.18 12.26 -9.21
C HIS A 78 -27.87 13.64 -9.20
N HIS A 79 -27.47 14.56 -10.09
CA HIS A 79 -27.87 15.99 -10.23
C HIS A 79 -26.73 16.98 -10.01
N PRO A 80 -25.82 16.82 -9.03
CA PRO A 80 -24.76 17.79 -8.80
C PRO A 80 -23.84 18.03 -10.01
N HIS A 81 -23.91 17.19 -11.05
CA HIS A 81 -23.13 17.24 -12.28
C HIS A 81 -21.63 16.99 -12.11
N VAL A 82 -21.16 16.87 -10.88
CA VAL A 82 -19.80 16.50 -10.51
C VAL A 82 -19.81 15.22 -9.69
N VAL A 83 -18.70 14.48 -9.71
CA VAL A 83 -18.52 13.30 -8.85
C VAL A 83 -18.54 13.73 -7.38
N GLY A 84 -19.19 12.95 -6.53
CA GLY A 84 -19.26 13.19 -5.10
C GLY A 84 -18.72 12.01 -4.31
N GLY A 85 -18.68 12.17 -2.99
CA GLY A 85 -18.26 11.09 -2.09
C GLY A 85 -19.19 9.88 -2.12
N VAL A 86 -18.70 8.79 -1.54
CA VAL A 86 -19.42 7.54 -1.35
C VAL A 86 -19.47 7.17 0.14
N ALA A 87 -20.31 6.22 0.52
CA ALA A 87 -20.32 5.67 1.88
C ALA A 87 -20.88 4.25 1.90
N PHE A 88 -20.32 3.40 2.75
CA PHE A 88 -20.98 2.18 3.20
C PHE A 88 -21.68 2.46 4.54
N LEU A 89 -22.96 2.13 4.62
CA LEU A 89 -23.79 2.28 5.81
C LEU A 89 -24.39 0.91 6.12
N ASP A 90 -23.98 0.26 7.20
CA ASP A 90 -24.33 -1.14 7.51
C ASP A 90 -24.05 -2.10 6.32
N GLN A 91 -25.09 -2.65 5.69
CA GLN A 91 -25.01 -3.57 4.53
C GLN A 91 -25.28 -2.88 3.19
N GLY A 92 -25.53 -1.56 3.18
CA GLY A 92 -25.89 -0.81 1.98
C GLY A 92 -24.78 0.13 1.51
N PHE A 93 -24.71 0.36 0.20
CA PHE A 93 -23.77 1.29 -0.41
C PHE A 93 -24.46 2.55 -0.93
N VAL A 94 -23.84 3.70 -0.70
CA VAL A 94 -24.31 5.03 -1.09
C VAL A 94 -23.27 5.69 -2.00
N ALA A 95 -23.69 6.11 -3.19
CA ALA A 95 -22.98 7.13 -3.96
C ALA A 95 -23.78 8.44 -3.87
N TYR A 96 -23.21 9.50 -3.29
CA TYR A 96 -23.94 10.76 -3.10
C TYR A 96 -24.14 11.52 -4.42
N SER A 97 -23.15 11.41 -5.33
CA SER A 97 -23.26 11.86 -6.72
C SER A 97 -22.36 11.03 -7.62
N LEU A 98 -22.92 10.42 -8.67
CA LEU A 98 -22.16 9.74 -9.72
C LEU A 98 -21.63 10.68 -10.81
N GLY A 99 -21.92 11.98 -10.73
CA GLY A 99 -21.55 12.95 -11.78
C GLY A 99 -22.31 12.71 -13.09
N ASN A 100 -21.72 13.15 -14.21
CA ASN A 100 -22.32 13.02 -15.53
C ASN A 100 -21.83 11.76 -16.26
N PHE A 101 -22.74 11.02 -16.92
CA PHE A 101 -22.36 9.87 -17.76
C PHE A 101 -22.47 10.19 -19.27
N ILE A 102 -23.56 10.85 -19.68
CA ILE A 102 -23.74 11.41 -21.03
C ILE A 102 -24.44 12.76 -20.85
N PHE A 103 -23.72 13.86 -21.08
CA PHE A 103 -24.23 15.21 -20.88
C PHE A 103 -23.52 16.23 -21.78
N ASP A 104 -24.16 17.38 -22.02
CA ASP A 104 -23.67 18.46 -22.90
C ASP A 104 -23.20 19.71 -22.13
N GLN A 105 -22.54 19.50 -21.00
CA GLN A 105 -21.94 20.56 -20.17
C GLN A 105 -20.39 20.54 -20.20
N PRO A 106 -19.74 20.92 -21.31
CA PRO A 106 -18.27 20.89 -21.44
C PRO A 106 -17.59 22.15 -20.91
N PHE A 107 -18.14 22.78 -19.86
CA PHE A 107 -17.61 24.06 -19.36
C PHE A 107 -16.58 23.90 -18.23
N SER A 108 -16.49 22.71 -17.61
CA SER A 108 -15.43 22.36 -16.66
C SER A 108 -15.08 20.87 -16.75
N VAL A 109 -13.89 20.51 -16.26
CA VAL A 109 -13.41 19.12 -16.28
C VAL A 109 -14.28 18.25 -15.37
N GLU A 110 -14.66 18.79 -14.22
CA GLU A 110 -15.46 18.12 -13.19
C GLU A 110 -16.86 17.76 -13.74
N THR A 111 -17.44 18.61 -14.60
CA THR A 111 -18.73 18.32 -15.25
C THR A 111 -18.63 17.36 -16.42
N GLU A 112 -17.42 17.15 -16.94
CA GLU A 112 -17.12 16.14 -17.96
C GLU A 112 -16.67 14.82 -17.32
N GLN A 113 -16.41 14.78 -16.01
CA GLN A 113 -16.09 13.56 -15.28
C GLN A 113 -17.35 12.93 -14.67
N GLY A 114 -17.32 11.61 -14.56
CA GLY A 114 -18.38 10.84 -13.92
C GLY A 114 -17.90 9.48 -13.45
N LEU A 115 -18.81 8.76 -12.79
CA LEU A 115 -18.60 7.40 -12.34
C LEU A 115 -19.65 6.49 -12.96
N MET A 116 -19.20 5.45 -13.65
CA MET A 116 -20.02 4.26 -13.88
C MET A 116 -19.89 3.37 -12.65
N LEU A 117 -21.01 3.06 -12.01
CA LEU A 117 -21.06 2.11 -10.90
C LEU A 117 -21.43 0.72 -11.41
N GLN A 118 -20.57 -0.26 -11.19
CA GLN A 118 -20.86 -1.67 -11.41
C GLN A 118 -21.21 -2.30 -10.07
N ALA A 119 -22.31 -3.04 -9.99
CA ALA A 119 -22.71 -3.74 -8.77
C ALA A 119 -22.93 -5.23 -9.05
N LEU A 120 -22.35 -6.09 -8.20
CA LEU A 120 -22.64 -7.52 -8.15
C LEU A 120 -23.65 -7.78 -7.04
N VAL A 121 -24.69 -8.55 -7.35
CA VAL A 121 -25.79 -8.83 -6.43
C VAL A 121 -26.23 -10.29 -6.52
N ASP A 122 -26.69 -10.85 -5.41
CA ASP A 122 -27.30 -12.19 -5.35
C ASP A 122 -28.57 -12.20 -4.48
N ASP A 123 -29.10 -13.39 -4.18
CA ASP A 123 -30.33 -13.57 -3.40
C ASP A 123 -30.23 -13.12 -1.94
N ALA A 124 -29.03 -12.84 -1.43
CA ALA A 124 -28.82 -12.27 -0.10
C ALA A 124 -28.42 -10.78 -0.10
N GLY A 125 -28.31 -10.14 -1.28
CA GLY A 125 -28.22 -8.69 -1.42
C GLY A 125 -27.03 -8.21 -2.26
N LEU A 126 -26.57 -6.99 -1.97
CA LEU A 126 -25.37 -6.41 -2.59
C LEU A 126 -24.12 -7.16 -2.14
N ARG A 127 -23.27 -7.53 -3.10
CA ARG A 127 -22.00 -8.25 -2.86
C ARG A 127 -20.77 -7.42 -3.18
N GLN A 128 -20.87 -6.61 -4.22
CA GLN A 128 -19.74 -5.84 -4.70
C GLN A 128 -20.24 -4.56 -5.35
N VAL A 129 -19.44 -3.51 -5.23
CA VAL A 129 -19.53 -2.31 -6.06
C VAL A 129 -18.15 -2.02 -6.63
N ARG A 130 -18.09 -1.48 -7.85
CA ARG A 130 -16.86 -0.93 -8.45
C ARG A 130 -17.20 0.41 -9.05
N LEU A 131 -16.39 1.41 -8.71
CA LEU A 131 -16.43 2.74 -9.32
C LEU A 131 -15.51 2.73 -10.54
N VAL A 132 -16.06 3.03 -11.71
CA VAL A 132 -15.33 3.11 -12.96
C VAL A 132 -15.39 4.56 -13.44
N PRO A 133 -14.30 5.34 -13.27
CA PRO A 133 -14.26 6.71 -13.74
C PRO A 133 -14.44 6.80 -15.26
N VAL A 134 -15.22 7.78 -15.68
CA VAL A 134 -15.45 8.09 -17.09
C VAL A 134 -15.18 9.57 -17.34
N GLN A 135 -14.71 9.86 -18.55
CA GLN A 135 -14.59 11.20 -19.10
C GLN A 135 -15.55 11.33 -20.29
N ILE A 136 -16.32 12.39 -20.31
CA ILE A 136 -17.18 12.75 -21.43
C ILE A 136 -16.34 13.55 -22.40
N GLU A 137 -16.26 13.06 -23.64
CA GLU A 137 -15.61 13.75 -24.75
C GLU A 137 -16.63 13.87 -25.89
N ALA A 138 -16.99 15.11 -26.26
CA ALA A 138 -17.98 15.39 -27.29
C ALA A 138 -19.33 14.67 -27.09
N GLY A 139 -19.79 14.58 -25.84
CA GLY A 139 -21.04 13.92 -25.47
C GLY A 139 -20.97 12.38 -25.45
N GLN A 140 -19.77 11.80 -25.46
CA GLN A 140 -19.56 10.35 -25.34
C GLN A 140 -18.76 10.04 -24.08
N ALA A 141 -19.28 9.15 -23.25
CA ALA A 141 -18.54 8.63 -22.10
C ALA A 141 -17.44 7.68 -22.57
N ARG A 142 -16.20 7.95 -22.15
CA ARG A 142 -15.05 7.07 -22.31
C ARG A 142 -14.58 6.64 -20.92
N VAL A 143 -14.40 5.35 -20.71
CA VAL A 143 -13.74 4.85 -19.49
C VAL A 143 -12.32 5.40 -19.42
N LEU A 144 -11.97 5.98 -18.28
CA LEU A 144 -10.62 6.47 -18.03
C LEU A 144 -9.70 5.28 -17.74
N PRO A 145 -8.58 5.13 -18.46
CA PRO A 145 -7.52 4.20 -18.05
C PRO A 145 -6.76 4.76 -16.84
N GLN A 146 -5.89 3.94 -16.25
CA GLN A 146 -4.88 4.45 -15.33
C GLN A 146 -3.77 5.18 -16.11
N PRO A 147 -3.16 6.24 -15.53
CA PRO A 147 -3.34 6.74 -14.17
C PRO A 147 -4.51 7.74 -13.97
N GLU A 148 -5.17 8.19 -15.04
CA GLU A 148 -6.18 9.25 -14.96
C GLU A 148 -7.39 8.85 -14.11
N SER A 149 -7.79 7.57 -14.16
CA SER A 149 -8.83 7.04 -13.28
C SER A 149 -8.46 7.16 -11.80
N THR A 150 -7.17 7.02 -11.46
CA THR A 150 -6.68 7.06 -10.07
C THR A 150 -6.85 8.46 -9.47
N SER A 151 -6.61 9.52 -10.24
CA SER A 151 -6.81 10.89 -9.75
C SER A 151 -8.27 11.22 -9.44
N VAL A 152 -9.21 10.77 -10.30
CA VAL A 152 -10.65 10.96 -10.06
C VAL A 152 -11.11 10.18 -8.83
N LEU A 153 -10.60 8.95 -8.66
CA LEU A 153 -10.91 8.14 -7.49
C LEU A 153 -10.33 8.77 -6.21
N ALA A 154 -9.10 9.29 -6.24
CA ALA A 154 -8.50 9.98 -5.10
C ALA A 154 -9.35 11.17 -4.64
N GLU A 155 -9.84 12.00 -5.58
CA GLU A 155 -10.75 13.10 -5.26
C GLU A 155 -12.06 12.61 -4.61
N VAL A 156 -12.67 11.55 -5.16
CA VAL A 156 -13.86 10.92 -4.57
C VAL A 156 -13.60 10.47 -3.13
N PHE A 157 -12.41 9.93 -2.84
CA PHE A 157 -12.05 9.49 -1.50
C PHE A 157 -11.75 10.64 -0.54
N GLU A 158 -11.07 11.70 -0.97
CA GLU A 158 -10.91 12.92 -0.18
C GLU A 158 -12.27 13.53 0.21
N ILE A 159 -13.22 13.58 -0.74
CA ILE A 159 -14.59 14.02 -0.48
C ILE A 159 -15.27 13.08 0.52
N THR A 160 -15.11 11.76 0.34
CA THR A 160 -15.68 10.73 1.23
C THR A 160 -15.20 10.91 2.67
N GLU A 161 -13.91 11.05 2.89
CA GLU A 161 -13.31 11.26 4.22
C GLU A 161 -13.85 12.53 4.89
N SER A 162 -13.98 13.61 4.13
CA SER A 162 -14.49 14.89 4.65
C SER A 162 -15.96 14.84 5.11
N LEU A 163 -16.74 13.88 4.60
CA LEU A 163 -18.12 13.61 5.02
C LEU A 163 -18.20 12.76 6.30
N GLY A 164 -17.06 12.29 6.82
CA GLY A 164 -17.00 11.42 8.00
C GLY A 164 -17.34 9.96 7.71
N GLY A 165 -17.21 9.49 6.47
CA GLY A 165 -17.18 8.05 6.13
C GLY A 165 -15.83 7.70 5.51
N LEU A 166 -15.18 6.56 5.78
CA LEU A 166 -15.54 5.29 6.46
C LEU A 166 -15.05 5.28 7.95
N PRO A 167 -15.73 4.62 8.94
CA PRO A 167 -15.53 3.18 9.16
C PRO A 167 -16.73 2.39 9.72
N GLY A 168 -16.94 1.20 9.17
CA GLY A 168 -17.52 0.02 9.83
C GLY A 168 -16.67 -1.17 9.39
N ASP A 169 -16.24 -1.99 10.36
CA ASP A 169 -15.35 -3.17 10.25
C ASP A 169 -14.88 -3.51 8.83
N SER A 170 -13.60 -3.31 8.52
CA SER A 170 -12.86 -3.94 7.42
C SER A 170 -13.70 -4.55 6.29
N TYR A 171 -14.20 -3.73 5.38
CA TYR A 171 -14.64 -4.24 4.08
C TYR A 171 -13.96 -3.40 3.01
N GLY A 172 -12.76 -3.86 2.66
CA GLY A 172 -12.38 -3.81 1.27
C GLY A 172 -13.57 -4.24 0.42
N ILE A 173 -13.57 -3.78 -0.83
CA ILE A 173 -14.21 -4.57 -1.87
C ILE A 173 -13.72 -6.04 -1.67
N LEU A 174 -14.35 -7.04 -2.27
CA LEU A 174 -13.75 -8.37 -2.52
C LEU A 174 -14.01 -9.44 -1.42
N ALA A 175 -15.17 -10.08 -1.52
CA ALA A 175 -15.15 -11.54 -1.55
C ALA A 175 -14.98 -11.96 -3.01
N HIS A 176 -13.75 -11.85 -3.55
CA HIS A 176 -13.43 -12.72 -4.68
C HIS A 176 -13.44 -14.15 -4.16
N GLU A 177 -13.90 -15.10 -4.99
CA GLU A 177 -13.58 -16.50 -4.71
C GLU A 177 -12.06 -16.55 -4.50
N LYS A 178 -11.63 -16.89 -3.28
CA LYS A 178 -10.23 -17.11 -3.00
C LYS A 178 -9.76 -18.20 -3.94
N ARG A 179 -8.83 -17.83 -4.83
CA ARG A 179 -8.25 -18.75 -5.81
C ARG A 179 -6.79 -18.89 -5.45
N SER A 180 -6.35 -20.12 -5.33
CA SER A 180 -4.95 -20.44 -5.24
C SER A 180 -4.61 -21.56 -6.22
N SER A 181 -3.37 -21.55 -6.67
CA SER A 181 -2.80 -22.60 -7.51
C SER A 181 -1.88 -23.49 -6.68
N HIS A 182 -0.75 -22.93 -6.25
CA HIS A 182 0.31 -23.62 -5.53
C HIS A 182 0.44 -23.18 -4.08
N LEU A 183 -0.14 -22.05 -3.69
CA LEU A 183 -0.08 -21.54 -2.33
C LEU A 183 -1.24 -22.06 -1.47
N THR A 184 -0.93 -22.36 -0.21
CA THR A 184 -1.90 -22.78 0.81
C THR A 184 -1.68 -21.98 2.09
N VAL A 185 -2.77 -21.65 2.80
CA VAL A 185 -2.68 -20.97 4.11
C VAL A 185 -2.33 -21.99 5.17
N ARG A 186 -1.22 -21.78 5.87
CA ARG A 186 -0.80 -22.57 7.03
C ARG A 186 -1.54 -22.12 8.29
N TRP A 187 -1.54 -20.83 8.56
CA TRP A 187 -2.35 -20.20 9.58
C TRP A 187 -2.73 -18.76 9.21
N LYS A 188 -3.68 -18.21 9.95
CA LYS A 188 -4.17 -16.84 9.83
C LYS A 188 -4.34 -16.27 11.24
N ALA A 189 -3.77 -15.09 11.48
CA ALA A 189 -4.04 -14.27 12.66
C ALA A 189 -4.85 -13.03 12.26
N GLU A 190 -5.81 -12.64 13.11
CA GLU A 190 -6.69 -11.49 12.88
C GLU A 190 -6.37 -10.42 13.93
N LEU A 191 -5.64 -9.38 13.54
CA LEU A 191 -5.25 -8.28 14.43
C LEU A 191 -6.33 -7.19 14.49
N GLY A 192 -7.19 -7.11 13.47
CA GLY A 192 -8.33 -6.19 13.42
C GLY A 192 -7.96 -4.74 13.10
N GLU A 193 -6.69 -4.47 12.83
CA GLU A 193 -6.19 -3.18 12.34
C GLU A 193 -5.26 -3.42 11.16
N THR A 194 -5.23 -2.47 10.22
CA THR A 194 -4.39 -2.51 9.02
C THR A 194 -2.95 -2.87 9.38
N VAL A 195 -2.42 -3.90 8.72
CA VAL A 195 -1.02 -4.27 8.82
C VAL A 195 -0.22 -3.34 7.92
N ASN A 196 0.70 -2.57 8.49
CA ASN A 196 1.49 -1.56 7.76
C ASN A 196 2.86 -2.11 7.34
N VAL A 197 3.51 -2.87 8.22
CA VAL A 197 4.86 -3.41 8.00
C VAL A 197 4.93 -4.83 8.56
N LEU A 198 5.59 -5.73 7.82
CA LEU A 198 5.85 -7.09 8.24
C LEU A 198 7.32 -7.44 7.98
N ARG A 199 7.98 -8.08 8.95
CA ARG A 199 9.35 -8.61 8.79
C ARG A 199 9.47 -9.99 9.44
N THR A 200 10.30 -10.85 8.87
CA THR A 200 10.62 -12.17 9.41
C THR A 200 12.07 -12.23 9.85
N LYS A 201 12.32 -12.63 11.10
CA LYS A 201 13.68 -12.72 11.67
C LYS A 201 13.70 -13.60 12.92
N ASP A 202 14.73 -14.44 13.04
CA ASP A 202 15.07 -15.12 14.29
C ASP A 202 15.60 -14.09 15.32
N LEU A 203 14.78 -13.80 16.33
CA LEU A 203 15.05 -12.77 17.34
C LEU A 203 15.83 -13.31 18.54
N ASP A 204 15.57 -14.55 18.94
CA ASP A 204 16.12 -15.16 20.14
C ASP A 204 17.27 -16.15 19.86
N ALA A 205 17.66 -16.28 18.59
CA ALA A 205 18.73 -17.14 18.09
C ALA A 205 18.48 -18.64 18.37
N ASP A 206 17.20 -19.06 18.43
CA ASP A 206 16.83 -20.47 18.57
C ASP A 206 16.82 -21.25 17.25
N GLY A 207 16.91 -20.53 16.13
CA GLY A 207 16.92 -21.07 14.77
C GLY A 207 15.55 -21.03 14.07
N GLU A 208 14.47 -20.70 14.77
CA GLU A 208 13.15 -20.43 14.19
C GLU A 208 12.99 -18.91 14.02
N SER A 209 12.43 -18.45 12.91
CA SER A 209 12.17 -17.01 12.73
C SER A 209 10.82 -16.60 13.33
N GLU A 210 10.75 -15.40 13.92
CA GLU A 210 9.49 -14.76 14.28
C GLU A 210 8.95 -13.92 13.13
N VAL A 211 7.63 -13.71 13.14
CA VAL A 211 6.94 -12.74 12.28
C VAL A 211 6.65 -11.48 13.10
N LEU A 212 7.39 -10.41 12.83
CA LEU A 212 7.15 -9.07 13.37
C LEU A 212 6.13 -8.33 12.53
N VAL A 213 5.10 -7.79 13.18
CA VAL A 213 3.99 -7.12 12.52
C VAL A 213 3.71 -5.79 13.18
N ALA A 214 3.79 -4.70 12.42
CA ALA A 214 3.21 -3.43 12.80
C ALA A 214 1.79 -3.33 12.26
N ALA A 215 0.83 -3.13 13.15
CA ALA A 215 -0.54 -2.82 12.81
C ALA A 215 -0.99 -1.54 13.48
N GLY A 216 -1.90 -0.83 12.82
CA GLY A 216 -2.48 0.39 13.39
C GLY A 216 -3.16 1.24 12.34
N ARG A 217 -3.98 2.17 12.82
CA ARG A 217 -4.68 3.13 11.97
C ARG A 217 -3.74 4.27 11.58
N ALA A 218 -3.99 4.88 10.43
CA ALA A 218 -3.27 6.08 9.97
C ALA A 218 -3.27 7.24 10.98
N ILE A 219 -4.27 7.30 11.88
CA ILE A 219 -4.34 8.26 12.97
C ILE A 219 -4.62 7.52 14.28
N GLY A 220 -3.62 7.40 15.14
CA GLY A 220 -3.75 6.75 16.43
C GLY A 220 -2.43 6.12 16.89
N PRO A 221 -2.44 5.45 18.05
CA PRO A 221 -1.31 4.61 18.45
C PRO A 221 -1.14 3.46 17.46
N GLY A 222 0.11 3.09 17.20
CA GLY A 222 0.47 1.88 16.48
C GLY A 222 0.83 0.78 17.47
N ARG A 223 0.84 -0.46 16.99
CA ARG A 223 1.23 -1.62 17.79
C ARG A 223 2.09 -2.57 16.98
N VAL A 224 3.18 -3.01 17.58
CA VAL A 224 4.05 -4.06 17.06
C VAL A 224 3.73 -5.35 17.78
N TYR A 225 3.66 -6.45 17.05
CA TYR A 225 3.47 -7.80 17.57
C TYR A 225 4.62 -8.68 17.08
N ALA A 226 5.13 -9.55 17.94
CA ALA A 226 5.92 -10.71 17.52
C ALA A 226 5.05 -11.95 17.58
N LEU A 227 4.89 -12.61 16.44
CA LEU A 227 4.17 -13.87 16.30
C LEU A 227 5.19 -14.98 16.10
N GLY A 228 4.98 -16.13 16.76
CA GLY A 228 5.77 -17.33 16.45
C GLY A 228 5.37 -17.94 15.12
N ALA A 229 6.12 -18.96 14.67
CA ALA A 229 5.80 -19.76 13.49
C ALA A 229 4.42 -20.47 13.54
N ASP A 230 3.80 -20.54 14.72
CA ASP A 230 2.45 -21.04 14.96
C ASP A 230 1.34 -19.98 14.80
N GLY A 231 1.72 -18.70 14.65
CA GLY A 231 0.80 -17.56 14.57
C GLY A 231 0.35 -17.03 15.94
N ASP A 232 0.85 -17.60 17.05
CA ASP A 232 0.54 -17.12 18.39
C ASP A 232 1.40 -15.91 18.74
N ILE A 233 0.77 -14.87 19.31
CA ILE A 233 1.45 -13.66 19.77
C ILE A 233 2.34 -14.01 20.98
N ARG A 234 3.64 -13.74 20.85
CA ARG A 234 4.65 -13.91 21.91
C ARG A 234 4.72 -12.67 22.79
N TRP A 235 4.72 -11.48 22.18
CA TRP A 235 4.64 -10.20 22.86
C TRP A 235 4.07 -9.11 21.95
N ASP A 236 3.70 -7.98 22.55
CA ASP A 236 3.28 -6.77 21.85
C ASP A 236 3.91 -5.51 22.46
N PHE A 237 4.06 -4.47 21.64
CA PHE A 237 4.61 -3.17 22.02
C PHE A 237 3.79 -2.05 21.39
N GLU A 238 3.37 -1.05 22.18
CA GLU A 238 2.55 0.08 21.71
C GLU A 238 3.41 1.34 21.52
N THR A 239 3.20 2.01 20.38
CA THR A 239 3.79 3.32 20.05
C THR A 239 2.74 4.42 20.14
N GLU A 240 3.17 5.68 20.28
CA GLU A 240 2.22 6.80 20.37
C GLU A 240 1.48 7.09 19.07
N HIS A 241 2.11 6.75 17.95
CA HIS A 241 1.66 7.02 16.59
C HIS A 241 1.78 5.75 15.74
N CYS A 242 1.22 5.78 14.53
CA CYS A 242 1.34 4.65 13.61
C CYS A 242 2.80 4.31 13.36
N VAL A 243 3.08 3.00 13.34
CA VAL A 243 4.41 2.48 13.05
C VAL A 243 4.62 2.54 11.55
N GLU A 244 5.74 3.13 11.14
CA GLU A 244 6.07 3.37 9.73
C GLU A 244 7.14 2.38 9.24
N SER A 245 8.05 1.94 10.11
CA SER A 245 9.09 0.97 9.79
C SER A 245 9.48 0.11 10.99
N ILE A 246 9.83 -1.14 10.70
CA ILE A 246 10.43 -2.11 11.63
C ILE A 246 11.68 -2.65 10.97
N VAL A 247 12.80 -2.61 11.70
CA VAL A 247 14.06 -3.25 11.30
C VAL A 247 14.67 -3.98 12.50
N VAL A 248 15.40 -5.06 12.24
CA VAL A 248 15.99 -5.90 13.27
C VAL A 248 17.50 -6.03 13.07
N GLY A 249 18.27 -5.86 14.14
CA GLY A 249 19.72 -6.01 14.12
C GLY A 249 20.34 -5.87 15.50
N ASP A 250 21.60 -6.27 15.62
CA ASP A 250 22.39 -6.26 16.85
C ASP A 250 22.91 -4.84 17.12
N VAL A 251 22.11 -4.01 17.78
CA VAL A 251 22.45 -2.60 18.04
C VAL A 251 23.28 -2.45 19.32
N ASP A 252 23.26 -3.43 20.23
CA ASP A 252 24.00 -3.36 21.49
C ASP A 252 25.26 -4.25 21.55
N GLY A 253 25.44 -5.15 20.57
CA GLY A 253 26.61 -6.01 20.38
C GLY A 253 26.56 -7.31 21.18
N ASP A 254 25.38 -7.75 21.62
CA ASP A 254 25.19 -8.99 22.38
C ASP A 254 24.92 -10.24 21.49
N ALA A 255 24.85 -10.04 20.18
CA ALA A 255 24.54 -11.02 19.15
C ALA A 255 23.10 -11.53 19.11
N LEU A 256 22.18 -10.89 19.82
CA LEU A 256 20.73 -11.00 19.63
C LEU A 256 20.24 -9.81 18.80
N GLY A 257 19.04 -9.95 18.22
CA GLY A 257 18.45 -8.90 17.41
C GLY A 257 17.55 -7.98 18.23
N GLU A 258 17.83 -6.69 18.26
CA GLU A 258 16.88 -5.69 18.75
C GLU A 258 15.94 -5.25 17.63
N VAL A 259 14.68 -5.03 18.00
CA VAL A 259 13.65 -4.50 17.13
C VAL A 259 13.65 -2.97 17.22
N ILE A 260 14.02 -2.32 16.13
CA ILE A 260 13.94 -0.87 16.00
C ILE A 260 12.63 -0.50 15.32
N VAL A 261 11.84 0.32 16.03
CA VAL A 261 10.49 0.72 15.62
C VAL A 261 10.43 2.23 15.41
N SER A 262 10.14 2.67 14.19
CA SER A 262 9.85 4.08 13.91
C SER A 262 8.35 4.33 13.90
N SER A 263 7.93 5.46 14.47
CA SER A 263 6.54 5.89 14.41
C SER A 263 6.44 7.38 14.15
N GLY A 264 5.34 7.78 13.55
CA GLY A 264 5.13 9.16 13.15
C GLY A 264 3.67 9.48 12.93
N LEU A 265 3.34 10.77 13.01
CA LEU A 265 2.08 11.30 12.54
C LEU A 265 2.39 12.61 11.85
N LEU A 266 1.73 12.87 10.72
CA LEU A 266 1.97 14.09 9.95
C LEU A 266 1.91 15.34 10.85
N ASP A 267 2.94 16.18 10.74
CA ASP A 267 3.13 17.41 11.51
C ASP A 267 3.21 17.24 13.03
N ARG A 268 3.57 16.04 13.50
CA ARG A 268 3.87 15.74 14.91
C ARG A 268 5.29 15.19 15.08
N PRO A 269 5.92 15.40 16.25
CA PRO A 269 7.16 14.74 16.60
C PRO A 269 7.03 13.21 16.50
N GLY A 270 7.89 12.57 15.70
CA GLY A 270 8.02 11.14 15.62
C GLY A 270 8.93 10.57 16.71
N SER A 271 8.93 9.24 16.82
CA SER A 271 9.77 8.52 17.78
C SER A 271 10.39 7.28 17.16
N ILE A 272 11.60 6.97 17.64
CA ILE A 272 12.35 5.76 17.32
C ILE A 272 12.56 5.02 18.63
N HIS A 273 12.16 3.76 18.69
CA HIS A 273 12.30 2.91 19.87
C HIS A 273 13.22 1.74 19.55
N ALA A 274 14.03 1.33 20.52
CA ALA A 274 14.59 -0.01 20.55
C ALA A 274 13.83 -0.86 21.56
N VAL A 275 13.50 -2.07 21.13
CA VAL A 275 12.81 -3.10 21.91
C VAL A 275 13.67 -4.36 21.80
N ASP A 276 13.91 -5.05 22.92
CA ASP A 276 14.65 -6.32 22.87
C ASP A 276 13.81 -7.46 22.28
N HIS A 277 14.43 -8.63 22.08
CA HIS A 277 13.78 -9.83 21.57
C HIS A 277 12.59 -10.32 22.42
N ASP A 278 12.50 -9.89 23.69
CA ASP A 278 11.41 -10.20 24.63
C ASP A 278 10.30 -9.13 24.65
N GLY A 279 10.36 -8.12 23.78
CA GLY A 279 9.38 -7.05 23.69
C GLY A 279 9.54 -5.97 24.77
N GLN A 280 10.67 -5.91 25.49
CA GLN A 280 10.92 -4.89 26.51
C GLN A 280 11.59 -3.64 25.90
N PRO A 281 11.09 -2.44 26.23
CA PRO A 281 11.69 -1.20 25.72
C PRO A 281 13.06 -0.95 26.34
N GLN A 282 14.06 -0.73 25.47
CA GLN A 282 15.43 -0.40 25.86
C GLN A 282 15.66 1.11 25.91
N TRP A 283 15.38 1.80 24.80
CA TRP A 283 15.52 3.25 24.70
C TRP A 283 14.53 3.87 23.73
N ARG A 284 14.43 5.20 23.79
CA ARG A 284 13.61 6.00 22.89
C ARG A 284 14.33 7.29 22.50
N HIS A 285 14.33 7.57 21.19
CA HIS A 285 14.70 8.86 20.62
C HIS A 285 13.46 9.58 20.09
N THR A 286 13.36 10.89 20.29
CA THR A 286 12.27 11.72 19.72
C THR A 286 12.86 12.70 18.73
N VAL A 287 12.24 12.80 17.56
CA VAL A 287 12.66 13.69 16.48
C VAL A 287 11.62 14.80 16.26
N GLU A 288 11.84 15.70 15.31
CA GLU A 288 11.02 16.90 15.11
C GLU A 288 9.77 16.62 14.25
N ALA A 289 9.81 15.61 13.38
CA ALA A 289 8.71 15.20 12.49
C ALA A 289 8.51 13.66 12.47
N ALA A 290 7.55 13.16 11.68
CA ALA A 290 7.33 11.73 11.52
C ALA A 290 8.57 11.03 10.96
N VAL A 291 8.84 9.79 11.36
CA VAL A 291 9.97 8.99 10.82
C VAL A 291 9.42 7.91 9.91
N LEU A 292 9.59 8.08 8.59
CA LEU A 292 8.98 7.17 7.61
C LEU A 292 9.76 5.87 7.44
N ASP A 293 11.09 5.92 7.55
CA ASP A 293 11.93 4.75 7.35
C ASP A 293 13.16 4.74 8.26
N THR A 294 13.62 3.55 8.58
CA THR A 294 14.82 3.27 9.38
C THR A 294 15.67 2.19 8.73
N ALA A 295 16.98 2.23 8.98
CA ALA A 295 17.93 1.21 8.54
C ALA A 295 19.04 1.03 9.56
N LEU A 296 19.62 -0.17 9.63
CA LEU A 296 20.67 -0.53 10.56
C LEU A 296 21.96 -0.89 9.84
N GLY A 297 23.09 -0.59 10.46
CA GLY A 297 24.38 -1.14 10.07
C GLY A 297 25.53 -0.56 10.89
N ASP A 298 26.64 -1.29 10.90
CA ASP A 298 27.88 -0.90 11.57
C ASP A 298 28.64 0.12 10.71
N VAL A 299 28.44 1.42 10.98
CA VAL A 299 29.03 2.50 10.16
C VAL A 299 30.45 2.86 10.61
N ASP A 300 30.93 2.32 11.73
CA ASP A 300 32.28 2.61 12.25
C ASP A 300 33.14 1.42 12.62
N GLY A 301 32.64 0.21 12.39
CA GLY A 301 33.35 -1.05 12.54
C GLY A 301 33.54 -1.46 14.00
N ASP A 302 32.75 -0.94 14.94
CA ASP A 302 32.88 -1.27 16.36
C ASP A 302 32.13 -2.55 16.76
N GLY A 303 31.31 -3.10 15.85
CA GLY A 303 30.52 -4.31 16.04
C GLY A 303 29.13 -4.06 16.63
N ARG A 304 28.74 -2.83 16.91
CA ARG A 304 27.38 -2.44 17.33
C ARG A 304 26.75 -1.62 16.21
N TRP A 305 25.50 -1.91 15.87
CA TRP A 305 24.89 -1.27 14.72
C TRP A 305 24.27 0.08 15.06
N GLU A 306 24.53 1.08 14.22
CA GLU A 306 23.86 2.37 14.27
C GLU A 306 22.48 2.33 13.63
N VAL A 307 21.64 3.28 14.03
CA VAL A 307 20.28 3.47 13.49
C VAL A 307 20.22 4.71 12.62
N ALA A 308 20.08 4.52 11.31
CA ALA A 308 19.75 5.59 10.37
C ALA A 308 18.24 5.80 10.30
N ALA A 309 17.78 7.05 10.23
CA ALA A 309 16.36 7.38 10.17
C ALA A 309 16.08 8.59 9.27
N GLY A 310 14.95 8.56 8.56
CA GLY A 310 14.50 9.66 7.69
C GLY A 310 13.24 10.36 8.21
N GLU A 311 13.31 11.68 8.41
CA GLU A 311 12.13 12.47 8.74
C GLU A 311 11.27 12.82 7.52
N TRP A 312 9.96 12.71 7.69
CA TRP A 312 8.95 12.97 6.68
C TRP A 312 7.83 13.90 7.18
N GLY A 313 7.15 14.56 6.25
CA GLY A 313 6.04 15.48 6.50
C GLY A 313 6.40 16.94 6.26
N SER A 314 5.48 17.87 6.54
CA SER A 314 5.61 19.29 6.17
C SER A 314 6.85 19.99 6.76
N PHE A 315 7.38 19.45 7.85
CA PHE A 315 8.56 19.93 8.55
C PHE A 315 9.69 18.90 8.60
N GLY A 316 9.49 17.70 8.06
CA GLY A 316 10.49 16.65 8.02
C GLY A 316 11.41 16.87 6.84
N ASP A 317 12.70 17.08 7.11
CA ASP A 317 13.71 17.29 6.08
C ASP A 317 15.09 16.72 6.42
N THR A 318 15.19 15.94 7.49
CA THR A 318 16.47 15.60 8.12
C THR A 318 16.70 14.10 8.18
N ILE A 319 17.94 13.70 7.85
CA ILE A 319 18.48 12.35 8.09
C ILE A 319 19.13 12.36 9.47
N TYR A 320 18.86 11.32 10.27
CA TYR A 320 19.49 11.10 11.56
C TYR A 320 20.35 9.85 11.49
N LEU A 321 21.46 9.87 12.24
CA LEU A 321 22.17 8.67 12.63
C LEU A 321 22.32 8.65 14.14
N LEU A 322 21.84 7.57 14.75
CA LEU A 322 21.91 7.32 16.19
C LEU A 322 22.90 6.20 16.46
N ASP A 323 23.63 6.29 17.56
CA ASP A 323 24.39 5.16 18.10
C ASP A 323 23.42 4.08 18.61
N GLY A 324 23.89 2.85 18.78
CA GLY A 324 23.06 1.72 19.21
C GLY A 324 22.38 1.87 20.58
N ASP A 325 22.81 2.85 21.40
CA ASP A 325 22.16 3.24 22.66
C ASP A 325 21.08 4.32 22.50
N GLY A 326 20.76 4.71 21.25
CA GLY A 326 19.79 5.73 20.90
C GLY A 326 20.31 7.18 21.02
N SER A 327 21.58 7.38 21.34
CA SER A 327 22.17 8.72 21.40
C SER A 327 22.43 9.29 20.00
N LEU A 328 22.26 10.61 19.84
CA LEU A 328 22.42 11.25 18.54
C LEU A 328 23.90 11.36 18.18
N ARG A 329 24.30 10.71 17.09
CA ARG A 329 25.65 10.83 16.51
C ARG A 329 25.76 12.07 15.62
N TRP A 330 24.86 12.19 14.64
CA TRP A 330 24.75 13.37 13.78
C TRP A 330 23.37 13.46 13.10
N LYS A 331 23.11 14.64 12.52
CA LYS A 331 21.94 14.86 11.65
C LYS A 331 22.31 15.68 10.42
N TYR A 332 21.64 15.43 9.29
CA TYR A 332 21.90 16.08 8.01
C TYR A 332 20.62 16.61 7.36
N PRO A 333 20.47 17.93 7.14
CA PRO A 333 19.31 18.50 6.48
C PRO A 333 19.39 18.31 4.96
N THR A 334 18.39 17.65 4.39
CA THR A 334 18.27 17.41 2.94
C THR A 334 17.52 18.54 2.24
N GLY A 335 16.64 19.25 2.96
CA GLY A 335 15.78 20.32 2.46
C GLY A 335 14.41 19.86 1.91
N GLY A 336 14.11 18.56 1.98
CA GLY A 336 12.82 17.97 1.62
C GLY A 336 12.59 16.66 2.39
N SER A 337 11.37 16.13 2.38
CA SER A 337 11.06 14.93 3.18
C SER A 337 11.88 13.72 2.77
N VAL A 338 12.44 13.03 3.76
CA VAL A 338 13.23 11.81 3.56
C VAL A 338 12.27 10.63 3.55
N SER A 339 12.16 9.94 2.42
CA SER A 339 11.24 8.83 2.22
C SER A 339 11.83 7.48 2.58
N VAL A 340 13.14 7.31 2.43
CA VAL A 340 13.79 6.01 2.50
C VAL A 340 15.26 6.17 2.87
N VAL A 341 15.77 5.26 3.71
CA VAL A 341 17.18 5.21 4.15
C VAL A 341 17.73 3.80 4.06
N ARG A 342 19.02 3.64 3.73
CA ARG A 342 19.73 2.36 3.73
C ARG A 342 21.13 2.54 4.29
N VAL A 343 21.68 1.50 4.91
CA VAL A 343 23.05 1.47 5.41
C VAL A 343 23.78 0.30 4.77
N ALA A 344 24.90 0.57 4.10
CA ALA A 344 25.73 -0.45 3.46
C ALA A 344 27.13 0.10 3.16
N ASP A 345 28.14 -0.77 3.13
CA ASP A 345 29.44 -0.45 2.51
C ASP A 345 29.26 -0.33 1.00
N LEU A 346 29.27 0.90 0.48
CA LEU A 346 28.96 1.24 -0.92
C LEU A 346 30.21 1.38 -1.77
N ASP A 347 31.36 1.68 -1.17
CA ASP A 347 32.62 1.89 -1.89
C ASP A 347 33.68 0.79 -1.70
N GLY A 348 33.37 -0.21 -0.87
CA GLY A 348 34.17 -1.40 -0.62
C GLY A 348 35.33 -1.17 0.32
N ASP A 349 35.31 -0.09 1.12
CA ASP A 349 36.37 0.22 2.06
C ASP A 349 36.24 -0.50 3.42
N GLY A 350 35.13 -1.20 3.62
CA GLY A 350 34.81 -1.98 4.82
C GLY A 350 34.05 -1.21 5.90
N ASN A 351 33.76 0.08 5.71
CA ASN A 351 32.87 0.86 6.58
C ASN A 351 31.55 1.10 5.84
N ALA A 352 30.43 1.13 6.57
CA ALA A 352 29.14 1.41 5.95
C ALA A 352 28.88 2.91 5.76
N GLU A 353 28.29 3.25 4.61
CA GLU A 353 27.70 4.55 4.32
C GLU A 353 26.19 4.57 4.57
N VAL A 354 25.67 5.79 4.76
CA VAL A 354 24.23 6.07 4.82
C VAL A 354 23.77 6.60 3.46
N LEU A 355 22.86 5.87 2.83
CA LEU A 355 22.16 6.23 1.61
C LEU A 355 20.75 6.72 1.96
N ALA A 356 20.32 7.85 1.40
CA ALA A 356 19.01 8.43 1.68
C ALA A 356 18.34 9.02 0.44
N GLY A 357 17.02 8.92 0.41
CA GLY A 357 16.14 9.40 -0.65
C GLY A 357 15.21 10.48 -0.12
N ALA A 358 15.16 11.60 -0.82
CA ALA A 358 14.23 12.70 -0.59
C ALA A 358 13.87 13.34 -1.94
N ASP A 359 13.89 14.67 -2.05
CA ASP A 359 13.89 15.37 -3.35
C ASP A 359 15.14 15.09 -4.21
N ASN A 360 16.18 14.50 -3.61
CA ASN A 360 17.41 14.08 -4.25
C ASN A 360 17.86 12.75 -3.63
N ALA A 361 18.83 12.07 -4.27
CA ALA A 361 19.56 10.98 -3.63
C ALA A 361 20.82 11.52 -2.95
N TYR A 362 21.12 11.03 -1.74
CA TYR A 362 22.25 11.44 -0.92
C TYR A 362 23.03 10.21 -0.46
N VAL A 363 24.36 10.30 -0.47
CA VAL A 363 25.22 9.35 0.24
C VAL A 363 26.11 10.11 1.21
N LEU A 364 26.12 9.66 2.45
CA LEU A 364 26.91 10.20 3.55
C LEU A 364 27.79 9.10 4.14
N THR A 365 28.96 9.49 4.63
CA THR A 365 29.81 8.61 5.45
C THR A 365 29.18 8.35 6.82
N GLY A 366 29.70 7.34 7.54
CA GLY A 366 29.33 7.08 8.95
C GLY A 366 29.55 8.25 9.91
N ASP A 367 30.40 9.22 9.58
CA ASP A 367 30.59 10.47 10.34
C ASP A 367 29.73 11.66 9.84
N GLY A 368 28.80 11.43 8.90
CA GLY A 368 27.81 12.41 8.45
C GLY A 368 28.31 13.39 7.38
N ARG A 369 29.46 13.11 6.76
CA ARG A 369 29.98 13.92 5.64
C ARG A 369 29.33 13.48 4.34
N LEU A 370 28.72 14.42 3.63
CA LEU A 370 28.21 14.18 2.28
C LEU A 370 29.34 13.73 1.34
N LEU A 371 29.21 12.52 0.77
CA LEU A 371 30.06 12.02 -0.29
C LEU A 371 29.60 12.56 -1.64
N TRP A 372 28.31 12.37 -1.95
CA TRP A 372 27.71 12.91 -3.16
C TRP A 372 26.20 13.08 -3.00
N ARG A 373 25.65 13.95 -3.86
CA ARG A 373 24.22 14.21 -4.00
C ARG A 373 23.88 14.19 -5.48
N TYR A 374 22.81 13.48 -5.85
CA TYR A 374 22.29 13.46 -7.21
C TYR A 374 20.91 14.11 -7.27
N PRO A 375 20.76 15.24 -8.01
CA PRO A 375 19.47 15.86 -8.19
C PRO A 375 18.54 15.00 -9.04
N THR A 376 17.50 14.47 -8.42
CA THR A 376 16.47 13.69 -9.10
C THR A 376 15.42 14.65 -9.66
N ALA A 377 14.88 14.33 -10.84
CA ALA A 377 13.85 15.18 -11.47
C ALA A 377 12.48 15.07 -10.77
N GLY A 378 12.30 14.05 -9.94
CA GLY A 378 11.15 13.81 -9.08
C GLY A 378 11.59 13.25 -7.73
N PHE A 379 10.63 13.07 -6.84
CA PHE A 379 10.84 12.53 -5.49
C PHE A 379 11.41 11.11 -5.55
N VAL A 380 12.35 10.78 -4.67
CA VAL A 380 12.86 9.41 -4.53
C VAL A 380 11.84 8.58 -3.77
N ASN A 381 11.39 7.46 -4.33
CA ASN A 381 10.40 6.60 -3.67
C ASN A 381 11.10 5.49 -2.87
N HIS A 382 11.99 4.72 -3.51
CA HIS A 382 12.68 3.59 -2.89
C HIS A 382 14.16 3.54 -3.28
N LEU A 383 14.94 2.85 -2.46
CA LEU A 383 16.37 2.61 -2.64
C LEU A 383 16.68 1.13 -2.45
N ALA A 384 17.55 0.59 -3.30
CA ALA A 384 18.13 -0.72 -3.13
C ALA A 384 19.65 -0.68 -3.37
N VAL A 385 20.35 -1.60 -2.71
CA VAL A 385 21.80 -1.82 -2.88
C VAL A 385 21.95 -3.24 -3.39
N GLY A 386 22.50 -3.40 -4.58
CA GLY A 386 22.73 -4.73 -5.17
C GLY A 386 23.88 -5.48 -4.50
N SER A 387 23.97 -6.77 -4.81
CA SER A 387 25.12 -7.60 -4.45
C SER A 387 26.43 -7.03 -4.99
N GLU A 388 27.53 -7.38 -4.33
CA GLU A 388 28.87 -6.98 -4.78
C GLU A 388 29.16 -7.64 -6.14
N ASN A 389 29.39 -6.81 -7.15
CA ASN A 389 29.75 -7.29 -8.48
C ASN A 389 31.16 -7.89 -8.46
N SER A 390 31.52 -8.66 -9.50
CA SER A 390 32.88 -9.21 -9.67
C SER A 390 34.03 -8.19 -9.65
N ASP A 391 33.73 -6.89 -9.81
CA ASP A 391 34.69 -5.78 -9.70
C ASP A 391 34.76 -5.13 -8.30
N GLY A 392 34.06 -5.71 -7.32
CA GLY A 392 34.01 -5.27 -5.93
C GLY A 392 33.04 -4.13 -5.65
N ARG A 393 32.13 -3.82 -6.58
CA ARG A 393 31.22 -2.66 -6.45
C ARG A 393 29.77 -3.09 -6.28
N LYS A 394 29.05 -2.40 -5.40
CA LYS A 394 27.60 -2.56 -5.25
C LYS A 394 26.86 -1.48 -6.04
N PRO A 395 25.98 -1.83 -6.99
CA PRO A 395 25.16 -0.85 -7.67
C PRO A 395 24.13 -0.27 -6.69
N ILE A 396 24.02 1.05 -6.69
CA ILE A 396 23.01 1.78 -5.93
C ILE A 396 21.84 2.08 -6.85
N VAL A 397 20.67 1.55 -6.53
CA VAL A 397 19.45 1.74 -7.30
C VAL A 397 18.58 2.78 -6.62
N VAL A 398 18.15 3.77 -7.39
CA VAL A 398 17.28 4.86 -6.95
C VAL A 398 16.05 4.88 -7.85
N THR A 399 14.86 4.79 -7.25
CA THR A 399 13.61 4.95 -8.00
C THR A 399 13.02 6.32 -7.76
N THR A 400 12.51 6.95 -8.83
CA THR A 400 11.90 8.28 -8.78
C THR A 400 10.44 8.24 -9.17
N GLY A 401 9.62 9.11 -8.58
CA GLY A 401 8.22 9.34 -8.91
C GLY A 401 8.00 10.47 -9.92
N TYR A 402 6.78 11.03 -9.91
CA TYR A 402 6.38 12.16 -10.76
C TYR A 402 7.32 13.38 -10.60
N PRO A 403 7.60 14.16 -11.66
CA PRO A 403 7.09 14.08 -13.03
C PRO A 403 7.77 13.06 -13.93
N ASP A 404 8.82 12.39 -13.45
CA ASP A 404 9.69 11.57 -14.30
C ASP A 404 9.95 10.18 -13.70
N PRO A 405 8.94 9.30 -13.66
CA PRO A 405 9.08 8.00 -13.01
C PRO A 405 10.16 7.13 -13.68
N SER A 406 11.26 6.88 -12.96
CA SER A 406 12.46 6.26 -13.51
C SER A 406 13.17 5.39 -12.49
N VAL A 407 13.96 4.46 -12.99
CA VAL A 407 15.00 3.74 -12.24
C VAL A 407 16.34 4.31 -12.66
N LEU A 408 17.16 4.68 -11.69
CA LEU A 408 18.51 5.21 -11.87
C LEU A 408 19.48 4.29 -11.12
N THR A 409 20.57 3.90 -11.77
CA THR A 409 21.60 3.10 -11.11
C THR A 409 22.93 3.83 -11.09
N PHE A 410 23.60 3.80 -9.94
CA PHE A 410 24.86 4.49 -9.70
C PHE A 410 25.92 3.50 -9.22
N SER A 411 27.19 3.82 -9.47
CA SER A 411 28.28 3.23 -8.70
C SER A 411 28.39 3.88 -7.31
N GLY A 412 29.09 3.23 -6.37
CA GLY A 412 29.32 3.74 -5.01
C GLY A 412 29.86 5.17 -4.93
N ASN A 413 30.65 5.60 -5.92
CA ASN A 413 31.18 6.96 -6.01
C ASN A 413 30.21 8.00 -6.64
N GLY A 414 28.96 7.63 -6.92
CA GLY A 414 27.92 8.53 -7.42
C GLY A 414 27.90 8.75 -8.93
N GLN A 415 28.65 7.96 -9.72
CA GLN A 415 28.54 8.02 -11.17
C GLN A 415 27.27 7.29 -11.63
N LEU A 416 26.39 7.99 -12.35
CA LEU A 416 25.24 7.38 -13.02
C LEU A 416 25.72 6.37 -14.06
N LEU A 417 25.29 5.13 -13.92
CA LEU A 417 25.59 4.02 -14.83
C LEU A 417 24.56 3.97 -15.95
N TRP A 418 23.27 3.96 -15.60
CA TRP A 418 22.17 3.92 -16.55
C TRP A 418 20.87 4.45 -15.94
N ARG A 419 19.89 4.68 -16.81
CA ARG A 419 18.55 5.17 -16.47
C ARG A 419 17.52 4.45 -17.33
N TYR A 420 16.43 4.00 -16.70
CA TYR A 420 15.28 3.40 -17.37
C TYR A 420 13.97 4.10 -16.97
N PRO A 421 13.25 4.74 -17.90
CA PRO A 421 11.91 5.31 -17.63
C PRO A 421 10.88 4.20 -17.48
N VAL A 422 10.21 4.13 -16.33
CA VAL A 422 9.21 3.08 -16.04
C VAL A 422 7.78 3.53 -16.35
N GLY A 423 7.52 4.83 -16.48
CA GLY A 423 6.24 5.38 -16.94
C GLY A 423 5.08 5.33 -15.93
N SER A 424 5.26 4.69 -14.77
CA SER A 424 4.38 4.75 -13.61
C SER A 424 5.23 4.85 -12.35
N SER A 425 4.68 5.37 -11.26
CA SER A 425 5.38 5.50 -9.98
C SER A 425 5.85 4.12 -9.48
N PRO A 426 7.16 3.95 -9.21
CA PRO A 426 7.70 2.84 -8.45
C PRO A 426 7.15 2.80 -7.03
N THR A 427 6.74 1.61 -6.61
CA THR A 427 6.21 1.31 -5.28
C THR A 427 7.11 0.37 -4.49
N ASP A 428 8.03 -0.34 -5.17
CA ASP A 428 9.12 -1.05 -4.51
C ASP A 428 10.25 -1.38 -5.51
N VAL A 429 11.43 -1.69 -4.99
CA VAL A 429 12.61 -2.08 -5.79
C VAL A 429 13.50 -3.07 -5.06
N VAL A 430 13.93 -4.11 -5.77
CA VAL A 430 14.89 -5.12 -5.29
C VAL A 430 16.07 -5.18 -6.26
N ALA A 431 17.29 -5.29 -5.73
CA ALA A 431 18.50 -5.45 -6.52
C ALA A 431 19.27 -6.71 -6.09
N ALA A 432 19.42 -7.68 -6.99
CA ALA A 432 20.06 -8.96 -6.70
C ALA A 432 20.61 -9.61 -7.97
N ASP A 433 21.66 -10.42 -7.85
CA ASP A 433 22.18 -11.29 -8.92
C ASP A 433 21.26 -12.50 -9.08
N VAL A 434 20.23 -12.35 -9.91
CA VAL A 434 19.21 -13.40 -10.14
C VAL A 434 19.55 -14.27 -11.35
N GLU A 435 20.41 -13.77 -12.25
CA GLU A 435 20.93 -14.53 -13.40
C GLU A 435 22.16 -15.39 -13.03
N GLY A 436 22.75 -15.18 -11.85
CA GLY A 436 23.90 -15.94 -11.33
C GLY A 436 25.22 -15.62 -12.05
N ASP A 437 25.32 -14.43 -12.64
CA ASP A 437 26.48 -13.98 -13.41
C ASP A 437 27.43 -13.06 -12.62
N GLY A 438 27.08 -12.77 -11.38
CA GLY A 438 27.83 -11.90 -10.48
C GLY A 438 27.57 -10.41 -10.72
N ALA A 439 26.52 -10.03 -11.43
CA ALA A 439 26.04 -8.66 -11.55
C ALA A 439 24.58 -8.56 -11.06
N ALA A 440 24.25 -7.52 -10.30
CA ALA A 440 22.88 -7.37 -9.81
C ALA A 440 21.91 -6.87 -10.89
N GLU A 441 20.83 -7.60 -11.12
CA GLU A 441 19.64 -7.15 -11.82
C GLU A 441 18.75 -6.30 -10.90
N VAL A 442 17.75 -5.62 -11.48
CA VAL A 442 16.82 -4.76 -10.75
C VAL A 442 15.37 -5.15 -11.04
N LEU A 443 14.64 -5.51 -9.99
CA LEU A 443 13.20 -5.76 -10.01
C LEU A 443 12.45 -4.54 -9.50
N VAL A 444 11.35 -4.18 -10.18
CA VAL A 444 10.58 -2.98 -9.84
C VAL A 444 9.09 -3.27 -9.83
N GLY A 445 8.43 -2.92 -8.72
CA GLY A 445 6.97 -2.90 -8.58
C GLY A 445 6.41 -1.51 -8.89
N LEU A 446 5.22 -1.45 -9.48
CA LEU A 446 4.60 -0.19 -9.93
C LEU A 446 3.15 -0.04 -9.45
N MET A 447 2.72 1.22 -9.25
CA MET A 447 1.37 1.67 -8.85
C MET A 447 0.22 1.31 -9.82
N GLY A 448 0.48 0.53 -10.87
CA GLY A 448 -0.51 0.04 -11.83
C GLY A 448 -0.43 -1.46 -12.06
N GLY A 449 0.21 -2.19 -11.15
CA GLY A 449 0.31 -3.64 -11.16
C GLY A 449 1.30 -4.25 -12.13
N ARG A 450 2.17 -3.43 -12.70
CA ARG A 450 3.25 -3.93 -13.57
C ARG A 450 4.51 -4.17 -12.74
N ILE A 451 5.13 -5.32 -12.99
CA ILE A 451 6.42 -5.72 -12.47
C ILE A 451 7.39 -5.79 -13.65
N CYS A 452 8.62 -5.32 -13.50
CA CYS A 452 9.65 -5.52 -14.50
C CYS A 452 10.99 -5.96 -13.91
N LEU A 453 11.71 -6.78 -14.68
CA LEU A 453 13.11 -7.09 -14.47
C LEU A 453 13.96 -6.29 -15.46
N LEU A 454 14.90 -5.52 -14.92
CA LEU A 454 15.92 -4.82 -15.68
C LEU A 454 17.25 -5.53 -15.47
N GLY A 455 17.99 -5.74 -16.55
CA GLY A 455 19.36 -6.25 -16.52
C GLY A 455 20.28 -5.32 -15.73
N SER A 456 21.43 -5.83 -15.30
CA SER A 456 22.51 -5.01 -14.71
C SER A 456 23.00 -3.86 -15.61
N ASP A 457 22.70 -3.90 -16.91
CA ASP A 457 22.95 -2.84 -17.91
C ASP A 457 21.77 -1.86 -18.13
N GLY A 458 20.66 -2.06 -17.41
CA GLY A 458 19.42 -1.27 -17.53
C GLY A 458 18.52 -1.69 -18.68
N SER A 459 18.81 -2.78 -19.40
CA SER A 459 17.93 -3.31 -20.44
C SER A 459 16.72 -4.03 -19.84
N LEU A 460 15.52 -3.79 -20.38
CA LEU A 460 14.33 -4.55 -19.97
C LEU A 460 14.48 -6.03 -20.37
N ARG A 461 14.40 -6.94 -19.40
CA ARG A 461 14.39 -8.39 -19.61
C ARG A 461 12.98 -8.89 -19.90
N TRP A 462 12.06 -8.61 -18.99
CA TRP A 462 10.65 -8.95 -19.10
C TRP A 462 9.79 -7.98 -18.28
N GLU A 463 8.49 -7.99 -18.57
CA GLU A 463 7.47 -7.32 -17.79
C GLU A 463 6.28 -8.26 -17.56
N TYR A 464 5.66 -8.15 -16.39
CA TYR A 464 4.46 -8.88 -16.02
C TYR A 464 3.39 -7.91 -15.51
N GLN A 465 2.13 -8.18 -15.84
CA GLN A 465 0.99 -7.37 -15.42
C GLN A 465 0.15 -8.19 -14.43
N ALA A 466 0.36 -7.95 -13.13
CA ALA A 466 -0.40 -8.56 -12.05
C ALA A 466 -1.83 -8.00 -11.92
N GLY A 467 -2.07 -6.80 -12.46
CA GLY A 467 -3.40 -6.18 -12.53
C GLY A 467 -3.63 -5.10 -11.49
N ASP A 468 -3.32 -5.40 -10.23
CA ASP A 468 -3.49 -4.50 -9.08
C ASP A 468 -2.14 -3.93 -8.63
N THR A 469 -2.11 -2.77 -7.98
CA THR A 469 -0.88 -2.12 -7.47
C THR A 469 0.03 -3.13 -6.78
N VAL A 470 1.31 -3.13 -7.15
CA VAL A 470 2.33 -3.91 -6.43
C VAL A 470 2.74 -3.11 -5.21
N ASN A 471 2.56 -3.64 -4.00
CA ASN A 471 2.88 -2.92 -2.77
C ASN A 471 4.29 -3.23 -2.26
N GLU A 472 4.73 -4.49 -2.36
CA GLU A 472 6.06 -4.93 -1.90
C GLU A 472 6.51 -6.16 -2.70
N LEU A 473 7.83 -6.31 -2.85
CA LEU A 473 8.49 -7.42 -3.55
C LEU A 473 9.47 -8.14 -2.60
N ALA A 474 9.55 -9.46 -2.69
CA ALA A 474 10.53 -10.26 -1.97
C ALA A 474 11.15 -11.34 -2.88
N LEU A 475 12.37 -11.77 -2.55
CA LEU A 475 13.05 -12.90 -3.21
C LEU A 475 13.27 -14.03 -2.22
N ALA A 476 12.65 -15.19 -2.49
CA ALA A 476 12.60 -16.32 -1.56
C ALA A 476 12.55 -17.66 -2.32
N ASP A 477 13.15 -18.70 -1.76
CA ASP A 477 13.10 -20.07 -2.28
C ASP A 477 11.83 -20.75 -1.77
N VAL A 478 10.68 -20.39 -2.38
CA VAL A 478 9.38 -20.76 -1.82
C VAL A 478 9.01 -22.21 -2.12
N ASP A 479 9.63 -22.83 -3.12
CA ASP A 479 9.38 -24.23 -3.49
C ASP A 479 10.48 -25.22 -3.04
N GLY A 480 11.53 -24.73 -2.38
CA GLY A 480 12.59 -25.52 -1.76
C GLY A 480 13.52 -26.20 -2.77
N ASP A 481 13.77 -25.56 -3.92
CA ASP A 481 14.65 -26.09 -4.96
C ASP A 481 16.07 -25.50 -4.95
N GLY A 482 16.31 -24.50 -4.11
CA GLY A 482 17.57 -23.78 -3.97
C GLY A 482 17.69 -22.56 -4.90
N VAL A 483 16.68 -22.26 -5.71
CA VAL A 483 16.55 -21.05 -6.54
C VAL A 483 15.51 -20.13 -5.91
N LYS A 484 15.72 -18.82 -6.00
CA LYS A 484 14.78 -17.84 -5.45
C LYS A 484 13.74 -17.44 -6.50
N GLU A 485 12.49 -17.44 -6.11
CA GLU A 485 11.36 -16.87 -6.84
C GLU A 485 11.13 -15.42 -6.44
N LEU A 486 10.45 -14.68 -7.33
CA LEU A 486 9.89 -13.38 -7.00
C LEU A 486 8.50 -13.53 -6.38
N VAL A 487 8.36 -13.03 -5.16
CA VAL A 487 7.08 -12.89 -4.48
C VAL A 487 6.62 -11.44 -4.57
N ALA A 488 5.36 -11.20 -4.94
CA ALA A 488 4.79 -9.87 -5.06
C ALA A 488 3.47 -9.75 -4.28
N ALA A 489 3.42 -8.78 -3.36
CA ALA A 489 2.20 -8.33 -2.72
C ALA A 489 1.45 -7.38 -3.65
N THR A 490 0.17 -7.64 -3.86
CA THR A 490 -0.67 -6.81 -4.73
C THR A 490 -1.98 -6.45 -4.06
N GLY A 491 -2.52 -5.30 -4.45
CA GLY A 491 -3.85 -4.87 -4.07
C GLY A 491 -3.91 -3.38 -3.73
N ASP A 492 -5.12 -2.91 -3.56
CA ASP A 492 -5.49 -1.63 -2.97
C ASP A 492 -6.85 -1.81 -2.27
N TYR A 493 -7.36 -0.77 -1.63
CA TYR A 493 -8.66 -0.78 -0.93
C TYR A 493 -9.85 -1.29 -1.78
N PHE A 494 -9.70 -1.36 -3.10
CA PHE A 494 -10.77 -1.61 -4.05
C PHE A 494 -10.55 -2.84 -4.93
N SER A 495 -9.43 -3.56 -4.79
CA SER A 495 -8.99 -4.57 -5.76
C SER A 495 -8.60 -5.90 -5.13
N SER A 496 -8.87 -7.03 -5.82
CA SER A 496 -8.80 -8.41 -5.28
C SER A 496 -7.55 -8.67 -4.48
N GLY A 497 -6.47 -8.11 -5.01
CA GLY A 497 -5.12 -8.28 -4.56
C GLY A 497 -4.79 -9.74 -4.31
N GLY A 498 -3.62 -9.92 -3.72
CA GLY A 498 -3.10 -11.23 -3.47
C GLY A 498 -1.59 -11.27 -3.52
N VAL A 499 -1.10 -12.48 -3.35
CA VAL A 499 0.31 -12.81 -3.43
C VAL A 499 0.55 -13.56 -4.73
N TRP A 500 1.54 -13.11 -5.49
CA TRP A 500 1.99 -13.75 -6.73
C TRP A 500 3.40 -14.29 -6.56
N VAL A 501 3.66 -15.48 -7.10
CA VAL A 501 4.99 -16.09 -7.16
C VAL A 501 5.36 -16.28 -8.62
N LEU A 502 6.47 -15.70 -9.03
CA LEU A 502 6.98 -15.73 -10.40
C LEU A 502 8.39 -16.32 -10.43
N ASP A 503 8.70 -17.07 -11.48
CA ASP A 503 10.08 -17.39 -11.83
C ASP A 503 10.81 -16.08 -12.14
N VAL A 504 11.86 -15.80 -11.39
CA VAL A 504 12.51 -14.48 -11.41
C VAL A 504 13.18 -14.20 -12.77
N VAL A 505 13.69 -15.22 -13.46
CA VAL A 505 14.44 -15.06 -14.71
C VAL A 505 13.51 -14.89 -15.92
N SER A 506 12.43 -15.65 -15.99
CA SER A 506 11.50 -15.64 -17.13
C SER A 506 10.28 -14.75 -16.94
N GLY A 507 9.93 -14.40 -15.69
CA GLY A 507 8.69 -13.69 -15.35
C GLY A 507 7.44 -14.57 -15.47
N ALA A 508 7.59 -15.89 -15.58
CA ALA A 508 6.46 -16.82 -15.64
C ALA A 508 5.81 -16.96 -14.26
N VAL A 509 4.47 -16.91 -14.21
CA VAL A 509 3.73 -17.12 -12.97
C VAL A 509 3.77 -18.60 -12.61
N CYS A 510 4.30 -18.89 -11.43
CA CYS A 510 4.40 -20.22 -10.86
C CYS A 510 3.26 -20.50 -9.88
N GLY A 511 2.96 -19.53 -9.02
CA GLY A 511 1.97 -19.67 -7.97
C GLY A 511 1.25 -18.35 -7.70
N PHE A 512 0.06 -18.45 -7.10
CA PHE A 512 -0.64 -17.28 -6.60
C PHE A 512 -1.64 -17.66 -5.51
N TYR A 513 -2.00 -16.66 -4.72
CA TYR A 513 -3.14 -16.66 -3.81
C TYR A 513 -3.88 -15.33 -3.96
N GLU A 514 -5.04 -15.37 -4.64
CA GLU A 514 -5.87 -14.20 -4.95
C GLU A 514 -7.06 -14.06 -3.99
N GLY A 515 -7.61 -12.84 -3.90
CA GLY A 515 -8.80 -12.56 -3.10
C GLY A 515 -8.48 -12.38 -1.62
N LEU A 516 -7.29 -11.84 -1.33
CA LEU A 516 -6.89 -11.43 0.01
C LEU A 516 -7.31 -10.01 0.36
N GLY A 517 -7.78 -9.23 -0.61
CA GLY A 517 -7.97 -7.80 -0.43
C GLY A 517 -6.68 -7.04 -0.67
N TRP A 518 -6.49 -5.96 0.06
CA TRP A 518 -5.28 -5.15 -0.06
C TRP A 518 -4.12 -5.82 0.68
N VAL A 519 -3.24 -6.55 -0.02
CA VAL A 519 -2.01 -7.08 0.60
C VAL A 519 -0.99 -5.96 0.67
N THR A 520 -0.79 -5.41 1.86
CA THR A 520 0.00 -4.20 2.12
C THR A 520 1.49 -4.47 2.18
N THR A 521 1.89 -5.63 2.71
CA THR A 521 3.28 -5.97 3.00
C THR A 521 3.49 -7.48 2.97
N ILE A 522 4.69 -7.90 2.59
CA ILE A 522 5.14 -9.30 2.61
C ILE A 522 6.58 -9.41 3.11
N ASP A 523 6.90 -10.56 3.70
CA ASP A 523 8.27 -11.03 3.87
C ASP A 523 8.29 -12.56 3.76
N ALA A 524 9.47 -13.14 3.59
CA ALA A 524 9.61 -14.58 3.44
C ALA A 524 10.88 -15.13 4.06
N ALA A 525 10.72 -16.26 4.75
CA ALA A 525 11.80 -17.01 5.41
C ALA A 525 11.33 -18.45 5.69
N ASP A 526 12.29 -19.35 5.86
CA ASP A 526 12.05 -20.69 6.39
C ASP A 526 11.63 -20.61 7.87
N LEU A 527 10.32 -20.67 8.10
CA LEU A 527 9.71 -20.50 9.42
C LEU A 527 9.42 -21.84 10.11
N ASP A 528 9.68 -22.98 9.45
CA ASP A 528 9.55 -24.29 10.09
C ASP A 528 10.69 -25.28 9.87
N ASP A 529 11.83 -24.78 9.39
CA ASP A 529 13.08 -25.53 9.18
C ASP A 529 12.87 -26.73 8.25
N ASP A 530 11.97 -26.59 7.27
CA ASP A 530 11.72 -27.60 6.24
C ASP A 530 12.56 -27.38 4.97
N GLY A 531 13.24 -26.25 4.90
CA GLY A 531 14.13 -25.83 3.83
C GLY A 531 13.46 -25.06 2.69
N ALA A 532 12.15 -24.84 2.73
CA ALA A 532 11.44 -23.93 1.83
C ALA A 532 11.00 -22.67 2.59
N ASP A 533 11.09 -21.51 1.93
CA ASP A 533 10.66 -20.25 2.53
C ASP A 533 9.12 -20.15 2.53
N GLU A 534 8.54 -19.87 3.70
CA GLU A 534 7.16 -19.45 3.80
C GLU A 534 7.01 -17.96 3.54
N ILE A 535 5.84 -17.57 3.00
CA ILE A 535 5.49 -16.17 2.75
C ILE A 535 4.55 -15.69 3.86
N ALA A 536 5.02 -14.75 4.67
CA ALA A 536 4.20 -14.00 5.60
C ALA A 536 3.60 -12.77 4.88
N ALA A 537 2.28 -12.60 4.96
CA ALA A 537 1.56 -11.55 4.25
C ALA A 537 0.64 -10.77 5.20
N GLY A 538 0.78 -9.45 5.20
CA GLY A 538 -0.09 -8.50 5.92
C GLY A 538 -1.13 -7.90 5.00
N THR A 539 -2.32 -7.60 5.54
CA THR A 539 -3.44 -7.04 4.77
C THR A 539 -3.99 -5.73 5.36
N GLY A 540 -4.62 -4.95 4.49
CA GLY A 540 -5.36 -3.73 4.79
C GLY A 540 -6.50 -3.96 5.78
N GLU A 541 -7.12 -5.14 5.71
CA GLU A 541 -8.24 -5.59 6.53
C GLU A 541 -7.82 -6.00 7.96
N GLY A 542 -6.52 -6.18 8.18
CA GLY A 542 -5.92 -6.51 9.47
C GLY A 542 -5.69 -8.00 9.71
N ASP A 543 -5.63 -8.78 8.62
CA ASP A 543 -5.20 -10.17 8.65
C ASP A 543 -3.69 -10.29 8.43
N VAL A 544 -3.06 -11.22 9.14
CA VAL A 544 -1.71 -11.75 8.88
C VAL A 544 -1.86 -13.20 8.46
N LEU A 545 -1.30 -13.57 7.32
CA LEU A 545 -1.34 -14.93 6.79
C LEU A 545 0.07 -15.48 6.66
N LEU A 546 0.23 -16.76 6.98
CA LEU A 546 1.40 -17.53 6.58
C LEU A 546 1.02 -18.46 5.44
N LEU A 547 1.59 -18.20 4.27
CA LEU A 547 1.37 -18.98 3.05
C LEU A 547 2.56 -19.89 2.81
N ARG A 548 2.29 -21.11 2.37
CA ARG A 548 3.33 -22.08 2.00
C ARG A 548 3.06 -22.67 0.63
N TRP A 549 4.13 -23.12 -0.02
CA TRP A 549 4.01 -23.90 -1.24
C TRP A 549 3.41 -25.28 -0.97
N GLY A 550 2.52 -25.71 -1.85
CA GLY A 550 1.77 -26.95 -1.69
C GLY A 550 2.69 -28.16 -1.80
N SER A 551 2.54 -29.11 -0.87
CA SER A 551 3.32 -30.34 -0.91
C SER A 551 2.91 -31.22 -2.11
N GLY A 552 3.90 -31.57 -2.94
CA GLY A 552 3.69 -32.41 -4.13
C GLY A 552 3.09 -31.69 -5.33
N VAL A 553 3.07 -30.36 -5.34
CA VAL A 553 2.79 -29.55 -6.53
C VAL A 553 4.10 -29.32 -7.30
N SER A 554 4.02 -29.05 -8.61
CA SER A 554 5.19 -28.79 -9.46
C SER A 554 5.99 -27.60 -8.96
N ARG A 555 7.31 -27.65 -9.19
CA ARG A 555 8.22 -26.52 -8.97
C ARG A 555 8.01 -25.43 -10.01
N CYS A 556 8.47 -24.23 -9.70
CA CYS A 556 8.34 -23.04 -10.53
C CYS A 556 9.05 -23.19 -11.89
N ALA A 557 10.19 -23.89 -11.91
CA ALA A 557 11.03 -24.06 -13.11
C ALA A 557 10.79 -25.35 -13.94
N GLU A 558 9.76 -26.17 -13.64
CA GLU A 558 9.47 -27.45 -14.34
C GLU A 558 8.39 -27.41 -15.44
#